data_AF-A0A2S6RKC1-F1
#
_entry.id   AF-A0A2S6RKC1-F1
#
_cell.length_a   1.000
_cell.length_b   1.000
_cell.length_c   1.000
_cell.angle_alpha   90.00
_cell.angle_beta   90.00
_cell.angle_gamma   90.00
#
_symmetry.space_group_name_H-M   'P 1'
#
loop_
_entity.id
_entity.type
_entity.pdbx_description
1 polymer ?
#
loop_
_entity_poly.entity_id
_entity_poly.type
_entity_poly.pdbx_seq_one_letter_code
_entity_poly.pdbx_strand_id
1 'polypeptide(L)' 'MEENIILNTENRITEITLNRPQKMNAITIDLMENLKNKLR' A
#
# COMPACT_ATOMS: atom_id res chain seq x y z
N MET A 1 -5.19 9.28 10.97
CA MET A 1 -5.28 9.29 9.49
C MET A 1 -5.10 7.85 9.04
N GLU A 2 -5.98 7.31 8.22
CA GLU A 2 -5.80 5.94 7.70
C GLU A 2 -4.64 5.91 6.70
N GLU A 3 -3.75 4.91 6.81
CA GLU A 3 -2.70 4.70 5.81
C GLU A 3 -3.29 4.11 4.53
N ASN A 4 -2.90 4.65 3.38
CA ASN A 4 -3.37 4.18 2.07
C ASN A 4 -2.74 2.85 1.62
N ILE A 5 -1.60 2.46 2.23
CA ILE A 5 -0.87 1.21 1.97
C ILE A 5 -0.43 0.63 3.31
N ILE A 6 -0.89 -0.58 3.60
CA ILE A 6 -0.48 -1.37 4.76
C ILE A 6 0.47 -2.46 4.29
N LEU A 7 1.59 -2.63 5.00
CA LEU A 7 2.55 -3.71 4.77
C LEU A 7 2.57 -4.62 5.98
N ASN A 8 2.40 -5.92 5.77
CA ASN A 8 2.60 -6.93 6.80
C ASN A 8 3.58 -7.99 6.28
N THR A 9 4.66 -8.25 7.02
CA THR A 9 5.67 -9.24 6.60
C THR A 9 5.64 -10.43 7.55
N GLU A 10 5.26 -11.59 7.02
CA GLU A 10 5.21 -12.85 7.75
C GLU A 10 5.82 -13.97 6.91
N ASN A 11 6.61 -14.86 7.52
CA ASN A 11 7.19 -16.03 6.83
C ASN A 11 7.93 -15.70 5.52
N ARG A 12 8.64 -14.57 5.48
CA ARG A 12 9.35 -14.04 4.29
C ARG A 12 8.43 -13.62 3.12
N ILE A 13 7.13 -13.51 3.37
CA ILE A 13 6.15 -12.99 2.44
C ILE A 13 5.68 -11.63 2.98
N THR A 14 5.76 -10.61 2.15
CA THR A 14 5.21 -9.28 2.47
C THR A 14 3.86 -9.14 1.78
N GLU A 15 2.79 -9.11 2.57
CA GLU A 15 1.47 -8.73 2.13
C GLU A 15 1.39 -7.20 1.98
N ILE A 16 0.87 -6.76 0.83
CA ILE A 16 0.68 -5.35 0.50
C ILE A 16 -0.81 -5.10 0.33
N THR A 17 -1.41 -4.39 1.27
CA THR A 17 -2.84 -4.08 1.26
C THR A 17 -3.05 -2.64 0.83
N LEU A 18 -3.77 -2.46 -0.28
CA LEU A 18 -4.29 -1.16 -0.70
C LEU A 18 -5.51 -0.81 0.16
N ASN A 19 -5.37 0.21 1.01
CA ASN A 19 -6.37 0.57 2.01
C ASN A 19 -7.04 1.90 1.66
N ARG A 20 -7.76 1.92 0.53
CA ARG A 20 -8.51 3.08 0.02
C ARG A 20 -9.90 2.67 -0.47
N PRO A 21 -10.73 2.02 0.37
CA PRO A 21 -12.01 1.45 -0.07
C PRO A 21 -12.95 2.51 -0.65
N GLN A 22 -12.93 3.73 -0.10
CA GLN A 22 -13.71 4.89 -0.55
C GLN A 22 -13.45 5.26 -2.03
N LYS A 23 -12.29 4.86 -2.56
CA LYS A 23 -11.83 5.13 -3.94
C LYS A 23 -11.72 3.85 -4.76
N MET A 24 -12.37 2.76 -4.32
CA MET A 24 -12.26 1.44 -4.94
C MET A 24 -10.81 0.97 -5.11
N ASN A 25 -9.93 1.35 -4.17
CA ASN A 25 -8.49 1.09 -4.23
C ASN A 25 -7.81 1.54 -5.54
N ALA A 26 -8.34 2.60 -6.16
CA ALA A 26 -7.75 3.17 -7.37
C ALA A 26 -6.25 3.47 -7.18
N ILE A 27 -5.46 3.08 -8.18
CA ILE A 27 -4.01 3.28 -8.18
C ILE A 27 -3.73 4.67 -8.74
N THR A 28 -3.23 5.57 -7.89
CA THR A 28 -2.85 6.93 -8.27
C THR A 28 -1.32 7.06 -8.30
N ILE A 29 -0.79 8.07 -9.00
CA ILE A 29 0.66 8.31 -9.10
C ILE A 29 1.28 8.42 -7.71
N ASP A 30 0.72 9.24 -6.82
CA ASP A 30 1.21 9.40 -5.45
C ASP A 30 1.20 8.09 -4.65
N LEU A 31 0.24 7.19 -4.94
CA LEU A 31 0.16 5.89 -4.28
C LEU A 31 1.28 4.97 -4.75
N MET A 32 1.58 4.99 -6.05
CA MET A 32 2.69 4.23 -6.62
C MET A 32 4.04 4.73 -6.13
N GLU A 33 4.23 6.04 -5.99
CA GLU A 33 5.44 6.61 -5.40
C GLU A 33 5.61 6.22 -3.94
N ASN A 34 4.53 6.28 -3.16
CA ASN A 34 4.51 5.81 -1.77
C ASN A 34 4.87 4.33 -1.68
N LEU A 35 4.25 3.49 -2.51
CA LEU A 35 4.56 2.06 -2.58
C LEU A 35 6.04 1.82 -2.91
N LYS A 36 6.58 2.50 -3.92
CA LYS A 36 8.00 2.39 -4.29
C LYS A 36 8.92 2.75 -3.12
N ASN A 37 8.59 3.79 -2.37
CA ASN A 37 9.39 4.21 -1.23
C ASN A 37 9.32 3.22 -0.07
N LYS A 38 8.16 2.56 0.14
CA LYS A 38 8.01 1.53 1.17
C LYS A 38 8.67 0.19 0.84
N LEU A 39 8.95 -0.08 -0.44
CA LEU A 39 9.61 -1.31 -0.92
C LEU A 39 11.13 -1.18 -1.12
N ARG A 40 11.69 0.01 -0.91
CA ARG A 40 13.14 0.28 -0.97
C ARG A 40 13.78 0.09 0.38
#